data_AF-A3Z315-F1
#
_entry.id   AF-A3Z315-F1
#
_cell.length_a   1.000
_cell.length_b   1.000
_cell.length_c   1.000
_cell.angle_alpha   90.00
_cell.angle_beta   90.00
_cell.angle_gamma   90.00
#
_symmetry.space_group_name_H-M   'P 1'
#
loop_
_entity.id
_entity.type
_entity.pdbx_description
1 polymer ?
#
loop_
_entity_poly.entity_id
_entity_poly.type
_entity_poly.pdbx_seq_one_letter_code
_entity_poly.pdbx_strand_id
1 'polypeptide(L)'
;MQQTGIYEQLITRLVENRLDRKQFYVGERQLSSVEASVWLSRFLTNILEFAIGSVPSGDNRLQEQIELSNQLLLWLKGQVQDDGFLDENLLDSQGKILTALYELKNPVAANLKQYVEDIFPLTGLTQSELFSGSNAGLSLESELKREILSADRIYWLVSFIKWAGIRIFRKELEAFTASGRELKIITTSYMGATDAKAVEYLASLPNTEVKLSYNTERERLHAK
;
A
#
# COMPACT_ATOMS: atom_id res chain seq x y z
N MET A 1 31.34 10.36 2.89
CA MET A 1 30.66 9.31 2.09
C MET A 1 31.65 8.84 1.04
N GLN A 2 31.83 7.54 0.81
CA GLN A 2 32.90 7.04 -0.07
C GLN A 2 32.44 6.63 -1.47
N GLN A 3 31.13 6.63 -1.74
CA GLN A 3 30.60 6.31 -3.05
C GLN A 3 30.28 7.61 -3.79
N THR A 4 30.73 7.74 -5.03
CA THR A 4 30.33 8.84 -5.91
C THR A 4 28.98 8.48 -6.54
N GLY A 5 28.08 9.45 -6.63
CA GLY A 5 26.74 9.22 -7.15
C GLY A 5 25.83 10.43 -7.00
N ILE A 6 24.57 10.26 -7.41
CA ILE A 6 23.50 11.24 -7.21
C ILE A 6 22.77 10.87 -5.92
N TYR A 7 22.51 11.86 -5.07
CA TYR A 7 21.84 11.70 -3.80
C TYR A 7 20.63 12.63 -3.71
N GLU A 8 19.56 12.14 -3.09
CA GLU A 8 18.39 12.94 -2.75
C GLU A 8 18.05 12.71 -1.27
N GLN A 9 18.71 13.46 -0.38
CA GLN A 9 18.54 13.34 1.07
C GLN A 9 18.81 14.67 1.77
N LEU A 10 18.27 14.84 2.98
CA LEU A 10 18.64 15.97 3.83
C LEU A 10 20.09 15.82 4.32
N ILE A 11 20.85 16.90 4.27
CA ILE A 11 22.21 16.95 4.81
C ILE A 11 22.11 17.07 6.33
N THR A 12 22.37 15.97 7.04
CA THR A 12 22.49 15.97 8.50
C THR A 12 23.88 16.41 8.94
N ARG A 13 24.07 16.71 10.23
CA ARG A 13 25.41 16.99 10.79
C ARG A 13 26.42 15.88 10.50
N LEU A 14 25.97 14.62 10.50
CA LEU A 14 26.84 13.48 10.18
C LEU A 14 27.26 13.50 8.71
N VAL A 15 26.34 13.85 7.80
CA VAL A 15 26.63 13.99 6.37
C VAL A 15 27.59 15.16 6.16
N GLU A 16 27.28 16.34 6.69
CA GLU A 16 28.10 17.55 6.56
C GLU A 16 29.54 17.30 7.02
N ASN A 17 29.72 16.67 8.18
CA ASN A 17 31.05 16.34 8.72
C ASN A 17 31.83 15.32 7.87
N ARG A 18 31.16 14.60 6.97
CA ARG A 18 31.75 13.58 6.09
C ARG A 18 31.85 14.03 4.63
N LEU A 19 31.43 15.25 4.31
CA LEU A 19 31.58 15.84 2.98
C LEU A 19 32.98 16.45 2.86
N ASP A 20 33.70 16.08 1.80
CA ASP A 20 34.96 16.72 1.43
C ASP A 20 34.75 17.56 0.18
N ARG A 21 34.47 18.86 0.38
CA ARG A 21 34.25 19.84 -0.70
C ARG A 21 35.54 20.22 -1.44
N LYS A 22 36.71 19.82 -0.94
CA LYS A 22 38.00 20.04 -1.63
C LYS A 22 38.26 18.92 -2.63
N GLN A 23 37.90 17.69 -2.26
CA GLN A 23 38.10 16.52 -3.12
C GLN A 23 36.92 16.27 -4.08
N PHE A 24 35.68 16.55 -3.66
CA PHE A 24 34.48 16.22 -4.42
C PHE A 24 33.63 17.46 -4.71
N TYR A 25 32.95 17.44 -5.87
CA TYR A 25 31.83 18.34 -6.12
C TYR A 25 30.65 17.93 -5.22
N VAL A 26 30.05 18.91 -4.54
CA VAL A 26 28.86 18.71 -3.69
C VAL A 26 27.72 19.54 -4.27
N GLY A 27 26.73 18.86 -4.84
CA GLY A 27 25.50 19.49 -5.33
C GLY A 27 24.48 19.62 -4.22
N GLU A 28 24.00 20.84 -3.97
CA GLU A 28 23.08 21.16 -2.87
C GLU A 28 21.94 22.03 -3.38
N ARG A 29 20.78 21.86 -2.78
CA ARG A 29 19.60 22.67 -3.06
C ARG A 29 18.94 23.06 -1.76
N GLN A 30 18.54 24.32 -1.65
CA GLN A 30 17.77 24.78 -0.51
C GLN A 30 16.37 24.14 -0.52
N LEU A 31 15.93 23.68 0.65
CA LEU A 31 14.57 23.20 0.86
C LEU A 31 13.59 24.37 0.74
N SER A 32 12.57 24.23 -0.11
CA SER A 32 11.50 25.22 -0.23
C SER A 32 10.42 25.03 0.83
N SER A 33 9.66 26.08 1.17
CA SER A 33 8.57 25.98 2.14
C SER A 33 7.43 25.05 1.67
N VAL A 34 7.24 24.90 0.36
CA VAL A 34 6.16 24.08 -0.24
C VAL A 34 6.39 22.59 -0.03
N GLU A 35 7.64 22.13 -0.04
CA GLU A 35 8.00 20.71 0.13
C GLU A 35 8.54 20.38 1.52
N ALA A 36 8.81 21.40 2.34
CA ALA A 36 9.53 21.24 3.61
C ALA A 36 8.83 20.27 4.56
N SER A 37 7.49 20.34 4.66
CA SER A 37 6.71 19.45 5.51
C SER A 37 6.94 17.98 5.15
N VAL A 38 6.90 17.64 3.85
CA VAL A 38 7.08 16.27 3.37
C VAL A 38 8.49 15.75 3.67
N TRP A 39 9.52 16.54 3.36
CA TRP A 39 10.92 16.14 3.58
C TRP A 39 11.24 15.97 5.07
N LEU A 40 10.82 16.93 5.90
CA LEU A 40 11.08 16.90 7.34
C LEU A 40 10.30 15.78 8.03
N SER A 41 9.02 15.55 7.66
CA SER A 41 8.23 14.45 8.22
C SER A 41 8.86 13.09 7.89
N ARG A 42 9.25 12.85 6.63
CA ARG A 42 9.93 11.59 6.24
C ARG A 42 11.24 11.38 7.00
N PHE A 43 12.03 12.44 7.19
CA PHE A 43 13.24 12.38 7.98
C PHE A 43 12.96 12.03 9.44
N LEU A 44 11.94 12.66 10.03
CA LEU A 44 11.53 12.40 11.41
C LEU A 44 10.98 10.98 11.59
N THR A 45 10.25 10.42 10.62
CA THR A 45 9.76 9.04 10.68
C THR A 45 10.86 8.05 11.06
N ASN A 46 12.01 8.11 10.39
CA ASN A 46 13.14 7.20 10.66
C ASN A 46 13.73 7.39 12.07
N ILE A 47 13.76 8.64 12.57
CA ILE A 47 14.25 8.95 13.91
C ILE A 47 13.25 8.45 14.97
N LEU A 48 11.97 8.66 14.74
CA LEU A 48 10.90 8.24 15.65
C LEU A 48 10.83 6.72 15.72
N GLU A 49 10.96 6.02 14.58
CA GLU A 49 11.05 4.56 14.56
C GLU A 49 12.24 4.05 15.38
N PHE A 50 13.42 4.65 15.22
CA PHE A 50 14.59 4.32 16.05
C PHE A 50 14.33 4.60 17.55
N ALA A 51 13.77 5.75 17.89
CA ALA A 51 13.52 6.13 19.28
C ALA A 51 12.50 5.20 19.96
N ILE A 52 11.37 4.93 19.31
CA ILE A 52 10.33 4.01 19.79
C ILE A 52 10.88 2.58 19.85
N GLY A 53 11.66 2.17 18.85
CA GLY A 53 12.35 0.87 18.84
C GLY A 53 13.40 0.71 19.94
N SER A 54 13.96 1.82 20.44
CA SER A 54 14.99 1.83 21.50
C SER A 54 14.42 1.73 22.91
N VAL A 55 13.10 1.74 23.08
CA VAL A 55 12.46 1.44 24.38
C VAL A 55 12.92 0.05 24.85
N PRO A 56 13.45 -0.06 26.09
CA PRO A 56 14.04 -1.30 26.60
C PRO A 56 13.12 -2.51 26.48
N SER A 57 13.72 -3.67 26.20
CA SER A 57 12.99 -4.93 26.19
C SER A 57 12.54 -5.30 27.61
N GLY A 58 11.26 -5.63 27.77
CA GLY A 58 10.65 -6.09 29.01
C GLY A 58 9.17 -6.44 28.78
N ASP A 59 8.52 -6.98 29.81
CA ASP A 59 7.12 -7.45 29.71
C ASP A 59 6.15 -6.32 29.32
N ASN A 60 6.48 -5.07 29.62
CA ASN A 60 5.66 -3.88 29.35
C ASN A 60 6.14 -3.04 28.14
N ARG A 61 7.08 -3.55 27.33
CA ARG A 61 7.70 -2.76 26.25
C ARG A 61 6.67 -2.07 25.33
N LEU A 62 5.63 -2.80 24.93
CA LEU A 62 4.58 -2.24 24.06
C LEU A 62 3.85 -1.07 24.73
N GLN A 63 3.50 -1.21 26.02
CA GLN A 63 2.83 -0.15 26.77
C GLN A 63 3.72 1.09 26.89
N GLU A 64 5.02 0.91 27.13
CA GLU A 64 5.99 2.00 27.20
C GLU A 64 6.19 2.69 25.85
N GLN A 65 6.16 1.94 24.74
CA GLN A 65 6.21 2.49 23.38
C GLN A 65 4.97 3.33 23.06
N ILE A 66 3.78 2.88 23.46
CA ILE A 66 2.52 3.62 23.31
C ILE A 66 2.56 4.90 24.14
N GLU A 67 2.99 4.79 25.40
CA GLU A 67 3.10 5.93 26.31
C GLU A 67 4.06 6.99 25.76
N LEU A 68 5.25 6.58 25.29
CA LEU A 68 6.20 7.48 24.63
C LEU A 68 5.59 8.18 23.40
N SER A 69 4.84 7.43 22.58
CA SER A 69 4.20 7.96 21.37
C SER A 69 3.13 9.00 21.74
N ASN A 70 2.28 8.72 22.73
CA ASN A 70 1.25 9.64 23.22
C ASN A 70 1.87 10.89 23.88
N GLN A 71 2.94 10.74 24.66
CA GLN A 71 3.67 11.87 25.23
C GLN A 71 4.22 12.80 24.15
N LEU A 72 4.72 12.25 23.04
CA LEU A 72 5.18 13.04 21.91
C LEU A 72 4.03 13.81 21.23
N LEU A 73 2.87 13.17 21.03
CA LEU A 73 1.67 13.82 20.48
C LEU A 73 1.20 14.98 21.37
N LEU A 74 1.16 14.76 22.69
CA LEU A 74 0.80 15.79 23.66
C LEU A 74 1.82 16.93 23.70
N TRP A 75 3.11 16.63 23.55
CA TRP A 75 4.13 17.67 23.42
C TRP A 75 3.92 18.50 22.15
N LEU A 76 3.67 17.86 21.00
CA LEU A 76 3.40 18.53 19.72
C LEU A 76 2.17 19.43 19.81
N LYS A 77 1.13 18.99 20.51
CA LYS A 77 -0.08 19.79 20.77
C LYS A 77 0.23 21.12 21.44
N GLY A 78 1.22 21.15 22.34
CA GLY A 78 1.68 22.38 22.97
C GLY A 78 2.45 23.33 22.05
N GLN A 79 2.86 22.88 20.86
CA GLN A 79 3.69 23.64 19.91
C GLN A 79 2.93 24.18 18.70
N VAL A 80 1.70 23.72 18.46
CA VAL A 80 0.91 24.09 17.28
C VAL A 80 -0.50 24.55 17.66
N GLN A 81 -1.12 25.34 16.79
CA GLN A 81 -2.56 25.56 16.89
C GLN A 81 -3.26 24.27 16.45
N ASP A 82 -3.82 23.55 17.43
CA ASP A 82 -4.52 22.29 17.24
C ASP A 82 -5.99 22.46 17.59
N ASP A 83 -6.88 22.17 16.63
CA ASP A 83 -8.34 22.21 16.83
C ASP A 83 -8.87 20.87 17.37
N GLY A 84 -8.07 20.16 18.17
CA GLY A 84 -8.39 18.85 18.77
C GLY A 84 -7.93 17.64 17.95
N PHE A 85 -7.30 17.84 16.79
CA PHE A 85 -6.84 16.74 15.92
C PHE A 85 -5.86 15.80 16.66
N LEU A 86 -4.95 16.34 17.47
CA LEU A 86 -3.97 15.51 18.18
C LEU A 86 -4.59 14.69 19.32
N ASP A 87 -5.63 15.22 20.00
CA ASP A 87 -6.35 14.47 21.04
C ASP A 87 -7.12 13.28 20.46
N GLU A 88 -7.75 13.47 19.30
CA GLU A 88 -8.51 12.44 18.59
C GLU A 88 -7.62 11.30 18.06
N ASN A 89 -6.31 11.54 17.93
CA ASN A 89 -5.33 10.58 17.40
C ASN A 89 -4.41 9.99 18.49
N LEU A 90 -4.71 10.19 19.77
CA LEU A 90 -4.03 9.48 20.85
C LEU A 90 -4.28 7.96 20.73
N LEU A 91 -3.21 7.18 20.91
CA LEU A 91 -3.27 5.73 20.83
C LEU A 91 -3.97 5.15 22.07
N ASP A 92 -4.87 4.19 21.85
CA ASP A 92 -5.45 3.38 22.92
C ASP A 92 -4.37 2.55 23.62
N SER A 93 -4.53 2.36 24.93
CA SER A 93 -3.53 1.69 25.77
C SER A 93 -3.23 0.26 25.35
N GLN A 94 -4.12 -0.40 24.60
CA GLN A 94 -3.92 -1.79 24.18
C GLN A 94 -3.13 -1.94 22.87
N GLY A 95 -2.75 -0.85 22.18
CA GLY A 95 -1.88 -0.91 21.00
C GLY A 95 -2.44 -1.75 19.86
N LYS A 96 -3.77 -1.72 19.67
CA LYS A 96 -4.46 -2.57 18.69
C LYS A 96 -4.49 -1.93 17.32
N ILE A 97 -4.42 -2.77 16.30
CA ILE A 97 -4.67 -2.40 14.90
C ILE A 97 -6.11 -2.77 14.57
N LEU A 98 -6.90 -1.81 14.08
CA LEU A 98 -8.24 -2.10 13.55
C LEU A 98 -8.09 -2.81 12.20
N THR A 99 -8.45 -4.09 12.15
CA THR A 99 -8.32 -4.92 10.94
C THR A 99 -9.63 -5.16 10.21
N ALA A 100 -10.77 -4.99 10.87
CA ALA A 100 -12.10 -5.12 10.29
C ALA A 100 -13.17 -4.45 11.15
N LEU A 101 -14.24 -3.97 10.51
CA LEU A 101 -15.44 -3.48 11.15
C LEU A 101 -16.67 -3.95 10.38
N TYR A 102 -17.51 -4.76 11.03
CA TYR A 102 -18.76 -5.28 10.47
C TYR A 102 -19.86 -5.18 11.52
N GLU A 103 -21.10 -4.99 11.07
CA GLU A 103 -22.26 -5.21 11.92
C GLU A 103 -22.30 -6.67 12.41
N LEU A 104 -22.62 -6.93 13.68
CA LEU A 104 -22.64 -8.30 14.21
C LEU A 104 -23.65 -9.21 13.48
N LYS A 105 -24.76 -8.63 13.01
CA LYS A 105 -25.74 -9.31 12.17
C LYS A 105 -25.53 -8.92 10.70
N ASN A 106 -24.45 -9.42 10.12
CA ASN A 106 -24.14 -9.17 8.72
C ASN A 106 -24.54 -10.37 7.84
N PRO A 107 -25.22 -10.17 6.70
CA PRO A 107 -25.55 -11.25 5.78
C PRO A 107 -24.32 -11.88 5.10
N VAL A 108 -23.14 -11.25 5.17
CA VAL A 108 -21.92 -11.74 4.51
C VAL A 108 -21.43 -13.08 5.07
N ALA A 109 -21.52 -13.27 6.39
CA ALA A 109 -21.09 -14.49 7.05
C ALA A 109 -21.64 -14.58 8.48
N ALA A 110 -22.01 -15.79 8.92
CA ALA A 110 -22.36 -16.05 10.31
C ALA A 110 -21.15 -15.98 11.26
N ASN A 111 -19.96 -16.34 10.77
CA ASN A 111 -18.69 -16.21 11.49
C ASN A 111 -17.83 -15.13 10.82
N LEU A 112 -17.98 -13.89 11.28
CA LEU A 112 -17.25 -12.74 10.75
C LEU A 112 -15.74 -12.83 10.98
N LYS A 113 -15.30 -13.44 12.09
CA LYS A 113 -13.87 -13.59 12.38
C LYS A 113 -13.19 -14.47 11.31
N GLN A 114 -13.75 -15.65 11.05
CA GLN A 114 -13.22 -16.54 10.01
C GLN A 114 -13.29 -15.89 8.63
N TYR A 115 -14.41 -15.23 8.31
CA TYR A 115 -14.58 -14.55 7.04
C TYR A 115 -13.47 -13.52 6.78
N VAL A 116 -13.17 -12.67 7.77
CA VAL A 116 -12.09 -11.68 7.68
C VAL A 116 -10.74 -12.37 7.53
N GLU A 117 -10.43 -13.40 8.33
CA GLU A 117 -9.18 -14.16 8.23
C GLU A 117 -8.98 -14.82 6.86
N ASP A 118 -10.06 -15.24 6.20
CA ASP A 118 -10.02 -15.88 4.89
C ASP A 118 -9.73 -14.90 3.74
N ILE A 119 -10.20 -13.65 3.85
CA ILE A 119 -10.09 -12.65 2.77
C ILE A 119 -9.02 -11.58 3.00
N PHE A 120 -8.53 -11.40 4.24
CA PHE A 120 -7.53 -10.38 4.53
C PHE A 120 -6.18 -10.72 3.87
N PRO A 121 -5.58 -9.84 3.06
CA PRO A 121 -4.28 -10.08 2.43
C PRO A 121 -3.21 -10.45 3.45
N LEU A 122 -2.42 -11.50 3.18
CA LEU A 122 -1.45 -12.05 4.13
C LEU A 122 -0.25 -11.11 4.33
N THR A 123 0.07 -10.30 3.33
CA THR A 123 1.09 -9.26 3.39
C THR A 123 0.60 -8.02 4.16
N GLY A 124 -0.69 -7.93 4.44
CA GLY A 124 -1.34 -6.75 5.00
C GLY A 124 -1.67 -5.69 3.95
N LEU A 125 -2.40 -4.65 4.36
CA LEU A 125 -2.90 -3.62 3.44
C LEU A 125 -1.95 -2.44 3.25
N THR A 126 -0.85 -2.37 4.01
CA THR A 126 0.04 -1.21 4.04
C THR A 126 1.48 -1.53 3.64
N GLN A 127 1.82 -2.81 3.49
CA GLN A 127 3.17 -3.26 3.20
C GLN A 127 3.31 -3.54 1.70
N SER A 128 4.52 -3.34 1.18
CA SER A 128 4.87 -3.78 -0.16
C SER A 128 5.51 -5.17 -0.09
N GLU A 129 5.12 -6.07 -0.98
CA GLU A 129 5.70 -7.42 -1.09
C GLU A 129 6.31 -7.64 -2.47
N LEU A 130 7.45 -8.34 -2.52
CA LEU A 130 8.10 -8.71 -3.77
C LEU A 130 7.71 -10.13 -4.18
N PHE A 131 6.69 -10.23 -5.01
CA PHE A 131 6.34 -11.50 -5.64
C PHE A 131 7.28 -11.81 -6.80
N SER A 132 7.97 -12.94 -6.72
CA SER A 132 8.85 -13.45 -7.76
C SER A 132 8.42 -14.86 -8.17
N GLY A 133 8.91 -15.35 -9.32
CA GLY A 133 8.68 -16.73 -9.76
C GLY A 133 9.41 -17.79 -8.92
N SER A 134 10.13 -17.39 -7.86
CA SER A 134 10.68 -18.32 -6.88
C SER A 134 9.60 -18.67 -5.85
N ASN A 135 9.58 -19.92 -5.38
CA ASN A 135 8.61 -20.41 -4.39
C ASN A 135 8.89 -19.85 -2.97
N ALA A 136 8.93 -18.53 -2.84
CA ALA A 136 9.16 -17.83 -1.59
C ALA A 136 7.84 -17.71 -0.80
N GLY A 137 7.41 -18.79 -0.13
CA GLY A 137 6.42 -18.79 0.98
C GLY A 137 4.97 -18.37 0.69
N LEU A 138 4.75 -17.23 0.03
CA LEU A 138 3.48 -16.60 -0.30
C LEU A 138 3.32 -16.52 -1.81
N SER A 139 2.21 -17.05 -2.34
CA SER A 139 1.95 -17.00 -3.78
C SER A 139 1.19 -15.72 -4.15
N LEU A 140 1.61 -15.07 -5.24
CA LEU A 140 0.88 -13.95 -5.84
C LEU A 140 -0.58 -14.31 -6.13
N GLU A 141 -0.84 -15.56 -6.52
CA GLU A 141 -2.19 -16.06 -6.73
C GLU A 141 -3.03 -15.98 -5.44
N SER A 142 -2.51 -16.45 -4.31
CA SER A 142 -3.23 -16.42 -3.04
C SER A 142 -3.51 -14.99 -2.60
N GLU A 143 -2.54 -14.10 -2.78
CA GLU A 143 -2.69 -12.71 -2.39
C GLU A 143 -3.71 -11.98 -3.26
N LEU A 144 -3.64 -12.13 -4.58
CA LEU A 144 -4.62 -11.55 -5.50
C LEU A 144 -6.04 -12.05 -5.24
N LYS A 145 -6.22 -13.33 -4.87
CA LYS A 145 -7.54 -13.85 -4.47
C LYS A 145 -8.10 -13.10 -3.26
N ARG A 146 -7.27 -12.86 -2.25
CA ARG A 146 -7.62 -12.12 -1.02
C ARG A 146 -7.91 -10.65 -1.33
N GLU A 147 -7.07 -10.00 -2.13
CA GLU A 147 -7.29 -8.61 -2.58
C GLU A 147 -8.59 -8.47 -3.39
N ILE A 148 -8.88 -9.38 -4.31
CA ILE A 148 -10.15 -9.38 -5.06
C ILE A 148 -11.33 -9.48 -4.10
N LEU A 149 -11.27 -10.38 -3.12
CA LEU A 149 -12.38 -10.62 -2.19
C LEU A 149 -12.55 -9.55 -1.12
N SER A 150 -11.51 -8.76 -0.82
CA SER A 150 -11.54 -7.71 0.20
C SER A 150 -11.69 -6.29 -0.35
N ALA A 151 -11.48 -6.07 -1.65
CA ALA A 151 -11.69 -4.77 -2.28
C ALA A 151 -13.17 -4.37 -2.34
N ASP A 152 -13.44 -3.07 -2.43
CA ASP A 152 -14.74 -2.49 -2.79
C ASP A 152 -14.86 -2.24 -4.30
N ARG A 153 -13.73 -1.90 -4.93
CA ARG A 153 -13.63 -1.59 -6.36
C ARG A 153 -12.26 -2.00 -6.88
N ILE A 154 -12.25 -2.59 -8.08
CA ILE A 154 -11.03 -3.03 -8.76
C ILE A 154 -10.89 -2.27 -10.07
N TYR A 155 -9.72 -1.69 -10.30
CA TYR A 155 -9.32 -1.13 -11.60
C TYR A 155 -8.15 -1.93 -12.15
N TRP A 156 -8.36 -2.58 -13.30
CA TRP A 156 -7.30 -3.27 -14.03
C TRP A 156 -6.93 -2.51 -15.29
N LEU A 157 -5.66 -2.10 -15.38
CA LEU A 157 -5.07 -1.50 -16.56
C LEU A 157 -4.02 -2.46 -17.13
N VAL A 158 -4.49 -3.40 -17.95
CA VAL A 158 -3.70 -4.55 -18.38
C VAL A 158 -3.55 -4.60 -19.89
N SER A 159 -2.31 -4.73 -20.34
CA SER A 159 -1.94 -4.73 -21.76
C SER A 159 -2.46 -5.92 -22.55
N PHE A 160 -2.62 -7.08 -21.90
CA PHE A 160 -3.27 -8.24 -22.50
C PHE A 160 -3.91 -9.12 -21.43
N ILE A 161 -4.95 -9.85 -21.81
CA ILE A 161 -5.65 -10.76 -20.91
C ILE A 161 -5.70 -12.15 -21.54
N LYS A 162 -5.15 -13.15 -20.83
CA LYS A 162 -5.22 -14.56 -21.22
C LYS A 162 -6.29 -15.29 -20.42
N TRP A 163 -7.05 -16.16 -21.09
CA TRP A 163 -8.07 -16.99 -20.45
C TRP A 163 -7.49 -17.85 -19.32
N ALA A 164 -6.30 -18.43 -19.55
CA ALA A 164 -5.63 -19.27 -18.57
C ALA A 164 -5.31 -18.51 -17.26
N GLY A 165 -4.98 -17.21 -17.34
CA GLY A 165 -4.73 -16.37 -16.17
C GLY A 165 -6.00 -16.00 -15.43
N ILE A 166 -7.03 -15.53 -16.15
CA ILE A 166 -8.30 -15.12 -15.52
C ILE A 166 -9.04 -16.29 -14.88
N ARG A 167 -9.00 -17.48 -15.48
CA ARG A 167 -9.70 -18.66 -14.97
C ARG A 167 -9.29 -19.02 -13.53
N ILE A 168 -8.07 -18.69 -13.12
CA ILE A 168 -7.55 -18.97 -11.78
C ILE A 168 -8.31 -18.20 -10.70
N PHE A 169 -8.80 -17.00 -11.03
CA PHE A 169 -9.53 -16.07 -10.14
C PHE A 169 -11.04 -16.09 -10.38
N ARG A 170 -11.54 -17.09 -11.13
CA ARG A 170 -12.94 -17.12 -11.59
C ARG A 170 -13.94 -17.03 -10.43
N LYS A 171 -13.74 -17.84 -9.39
CA LYS A 171 -14.66 -17.90 -8.25
C LYS A 171 -14.70 -16.57 -7.50
N GLU A 172 -13.53 -15.97 -7.30
CA GLU A 172 -13.35 -14.73 -6.58
C GLU A 172 -13.94 -13.55 -7.35
N LEU A 173 -13.72 -13.48 -8.67
CA LEU A 173 -14.32 -12.46 -9.53
C LEU A 173 -15.84 -12.58 -9.60
N GLU A 174 -16.39 -13.79 -9.75
CA GLU A 174 -17.84 -14.04 -9.73
C GLU A 174 -18.44 -13.60 -8.37
N ALA A 175 -17.81 -13.96 -7.26
CA ALA A 175 -18.28 -13.58 -5.92
C ALA A 175 -18.18 -12.05 -5.67
N PHE A 176 -17.06 -11.43 -6.04
CA PHE A 176 -16.84 -9.99 -5.92
C PHE A 176 -17.91 -9.22 -6.70
N THR A 177 -18.04 -9.51 -7.99
CA THR A 177 -18.99 -8.80 -8.86
C THR A 177 -20.45 -9.05 -8.48
N ALA A 178 -20.82 -10.27 -8.09
CA ALA A 178 -22.19 -10.59 -7.67
C ALA A 178 -22.60 -9.87 -6.37
N SER A 179 -21.64 -9.48 -5.54
CA SER A 179 -21.91 -8.76 -4.28
C SER A 179 -22.18 -7.25 -4.44
N GLY A 180 -22.29 -6.76 -5.68
CA GLY A 180 -22.54 -5.34 -5.98
C GLY A 180 -21.28 -4.49 -6.13
N ARG A 181 -20.09 -5.09 -5.94
CA ARG A 181 -18.80 -4.41 -6.05
C ARG A 181 -18.36 -4.28 -7.51
N GLU A 182 -17.58 -3.24 -7.79
CA GLU A 182 -17.32 -2.78 -9.16
C GLU A 182 -15.98 -3.27 -9.70
N LEU A 183 -16.00 -3.91 -10.88
CA LEU A 183 -14.81 -4.28 -11.64
C LEU A 183 -14.69 -3.41 -12.89
N LYS A 184 -13.59 -2.69 -13.05
CA LYS A 184 -13.33 -1.83 -14.21
C LYS A 184 -12.04 -2.21 -14.88
N ILE A 185 -12.10 -2.47 -16.19
CA ILE A 185 -10.98 -3.02 -16.94
C ILE A 185 -10.72 -2.15 -18.16
N ILE A 186 -9.47 -1.75 -18.34
CA ILE A 186 -8.96 -1.13 -19.55
C ILE A 186 -7.91 -2.05 -20.13
N THR A 187 -8.11 -2.48 -21.38
CA THR A 187 -7.18 -3.34 -22.09
C THR A 187 -7.08 -2.98 -23.56
N THR A 188 -6.25 -3.69 -24.33
CA THR A 188 -6.04 -3.45 -25.76
C THR A 188 -6.01 -4.76 -26.55
N SER A 189 -6.36 -4.68 -27.83
CA SER A 189 -6.17 -5.75 -28.81
C SER A 189 -4.89 -5.58 -29.65
N TYR A 190 -4.06 -4.56 -29.40
CA TYR A 190 -2.98 -4.15 -30.30
C TYR A 190 -2.05 -5.30 -30.72
N MET A 191 -1.58 -6.12 -29.77
CA MET A 191 -0.66 -7.22 -30.08
C MET A 191 -1.37 -8.53 -30.48
N GLY A 192 -2.71 -8.55 -30.54
CA GLY A 192 -3.48 -9.79 -30.72
C GLY A 192 -3.29 -10.81 -29.58
N ALA A 193 -2.72 -10.39 -28.45
CA ALA A 193 -2.41 -11.25 -27.32
C ALA A 193 -3.60 -11.40 -26.34
N THR A 194 -4.61 -10.55 -26.42
CA THR A 194 -5.82 -10.66 -25.59
C THR A 194 -6.74 -11.73 -26.15
N ASP A 195 -7.12 -12.71 -25.33
CA ASP A 195 -8.04 -13.76 -25.72
C ASP A 195 -9.48 -13.21 -25.67
N ALA A 196 -10.20 -13.24 -26.79
CA ALA A 196 -11.59 -12.74 -26.88
C ALA A 196 -12.50 -13.37 -25.81
N LYS A 197 -12.37 -14.69 -25.60
CA LYS A 197 -13.10 -15.43 -24.55
C LYS A 197 -12.90 -14.85 -23.15
N ALA A 198 -11.71 -14.36 -22.82
CA ALA A 198 -11.44 -13.77 -21.51
C ALA A 198 -12.15 -12.43 -21.34
N VAL A 199 -12.13 -11.59 -22.39
CA VAL A 199 -12.84 -10.30 -22.41
C VAL A 199 -14.35 -10.52 -22.34
N GLU A 200 -14.90 -11.44 -23.14
CA GLU A 200 -16.32 -11.78 -23.15
C GLU A 200 -16.79 -12.30 -21.78
N TYR A 201 -16.01 -13.18 -21.16
CA TYR A 201 -16.31 -13.65 -19.81
C TYR A 201 -16.31 -12.52 -18.79
N LEU A 202 -15.28 -11.67 -18.77
CA LEU A 202 -15.20 -10.55 -17.84
C LEU A 202 -16.37 -9.57 -18.06
N ALA A 203 -16.68 -9.23 -19.31
CA ALA A 203 -17.80 -8.36 -19.66
C ALA A 203 -19.17 -8.98 -19.33
N SER A 204 -19.26 -10.30 -19.18
CA SER A 204 -20.49 -10.99 -18.78
C SER A 204 -20.76 -10.96 -17.28
N LEU A 205 -19.75 -10.64 -16.46
CA LEU A 205 -19.93 -10.53 -15.01
C LEU A 205 -20.78 -9.31 -14.66
N PRO A 206 -21.64 -9.38 -13.62
CA PRO A 206 -22.39 -8.22 -13.16
C PRO A 206 -21.43 -7.11 -12.69
N ASN A 207 -21.90 -5.86 -12.60
CA ASN A 207 -21.13 -4.74 -12.05
C ASN A 207 -19.71 -4.59 -12.67
N THR A 208 -19.55 -4.99 -13.93
CA THR A 208 -18.27 -4.99 -14.63
C THR A 208 -18.31 -4.10 -15.88
N GLU A 209 -17.31 -3.24 -16.03
CA GLU A 209 -17.12 -2.38 -17.19
C GLU A 209 -15.79 -2.71 -17.86
N VAL A 210 -15.82 -3.09 -19.14
CA VAL A 210 -14.63 -3.39 -19.93
C VAL A 210 -14.50 -2.39 -21.08
N LYS A 211 -13.39 -1.65 -21.10
CA LYS A 211 -13.00 -0.77 -22.21
C LYS A 211 -11.83 -1.38 -22.95
N LEU A 212 -12.04 -1.66 -24.24
CA LEU A 212 -11.04 -2.24 -25.11
C LEU A 212 -10.58 -1.19 -26.14
N SER A 213 -9.29 -0.88 -26.13
CA SER A 213 -8.67 -0.09 -27.20
C SER A 213 -8.33 -0.98 -28.37
N TYR A 214 -9.01 -0.76 -29.49
CA TYR A 214 -8.73 -1.38 -30.79
C TYR A 214 -7.68 -0.61 -31.60
N ASN A 215 -7.09 0.45 -31.04
CA ASN A 215 -6.07 1.24 -31.72
C ASN A 215 -4.79 0.40 -31.86
N THR A 216 -4.57 -0.15 -33.04
CA THR A 216 -3.44 -1.02 -33.33
C THR A 216 -2.25 -0.28 -33.94
N GLU A 217 -2.29 1.05 -34.10
CA GLU A 217 -1.28 1.77 -34.88
C GLU A 217 -0.56 2.88 -34.11
N ARG A 218 -1.26 3.55 -33.19
CA ARG A 218 -0.75 4.78 -32.56
C ARG A 218 -0.43 4.65 -31.07
N GLU A 219 -1.18 3.81 -30.35
CA GLU A 219 -1.11 3.75 -28.89
C GLU A 219 -0.82 2.33 -28.42
N ARG A 220 0.29 2.17 -27.69
CA ARG A 220 0.71 0.87 -27.16
C ARG A 220 0.51 0.84 -25.66
N LEU A 221 -0.61 0.29 -25.20
CA LEU A 221 -0.80 0.02 -23.78
C LEU A 221 0.02 -1.21 -23.39
N HIS A 222 1.07 -1.00 -22.59
CA HIS A 222 1.95 -2.06 -22.05
C HIS A 222 1.94 -2.15 -20.51
N ALA A 223 0.96 -1.51 -19.87
CA ALA A 223 0.76 -1.60 -18.42
C ALA A 223 0.35 -3.04 -17.99
N LYS A 224 0.55 -3.34 -16.71
CA LYS A 224 0.14 -4.58 -16.05
C LYS A 224 -0.52 -4.19 -14.74
#